data_AF-A0A1R2BSR3-F1
#
_entry.id   AF-A0A1R2BSR3-F1
#
_cell.length_a   1.000
_cell.length_b   1.000
_cell.length_c   1.000
_cell.angle_alpha   90.00
_cell.angle_beta   90.00
_cell.angle_gamma   90.00
#
_symmetry.space_group_name_H-M   'P 1'
#
loop_
_entity.id
_entity.type
_entity.pdbx_description
1 polymer ?
#
loop_
_entity_poly.entity_id
_entity_poly.type
_entity_poly.pdbx_seq_one_letter_code
_entity_poly.pdbx_strand_id
1 'polypeptide(L)'
;MFKYNKTFVGVEQEPILSHVSERFRESIVPVEDEIRYLGNAWNYCGYYHKELKNCVEGEVITGNEYIYKECKEKLEDLHNCYSWREPSKMKFDNAFIKETEECLLARDMFLKCYFRQAEPWNVCHDLHTDIYRCKFRKNPSAFNIN
;
A
#
# COMPACT_ATOMS: atom_id res chain seq x y z
N MET A 1 -24.60 11.36 -26.20
CA MET A 1 -24.38 11.85 -24.82
C MET A 1 -24.93 10.78 -23.88
N PHE A 2 -24.10 9.83 -23.43
CA PHE A 2 -24.56 8.70 -22.61
C PHE A 2 -24.30 9.00 -21.13
N LYS A 3 -25.39 9.14 -20.36
CA LYS A 3 -25.36 9.22 -18.89
C LYS A 3 -25.17 7.81 -18.34
N TYR A 4 -24.01 7.52 -17.75
CA TYR A 4 -23.82 6.33 -16.94
C TYR A 4 -24.20 6.65 -15.49
N ASN A 5 -25.40 6.26 -15.10
CA ASN A 5 -25.71 6.01 -13.69
C ASN A 5 -24.96 4.74 -13.27
N LYS A 6 -23.87 4.88 -12.52
CA LYS A 6 -23.31 3.77 -11.74
C LYS A 6 -23.83 3.90 -10.32
N THR A 7 -24.89 3.15 -10.04
CA THR A 7 -25.30 2.79 -8.69
C THR A 7 -24.14 1.98 -8.08
N PHE A 8 -23.44 2.55 -7.11
CA PHE A 8 -22.46 1.81 -6.32
C PHE A 8 -23.22 0.87 -5.39
N VAL A 9 -23.16 -0.42 -5.70
CA VAL A 9 -23.66 -1.50 -4.85
C VAL A 9 -22.74 -1.57 -3.64
N GLY A 10 -23.30 -1.41 -2.44
CA GLY A 10 -22.59 -1.62 -1.18
C GLY A 10 -21.94 -3.01 -1.20
N VAL A 11 -20.62 -3.04 -1.00
CA VAL A 11 -19.88 -4.29 -0.97
C VAL A 11 -19.99 -4.80 0.45
N GLU A 12 -20.89 -5.77 0.66
CA GLU A 12 -20.96 -6.55 1.90
C GLU A 12 -19.56 -7.01 2.31
N GLN A 13 -19.27 -6.88 3.60
CA GLN A 13 -18.02 -7.30 4.21
C GLN A 13 -17.85 -8.81 3.96
N GLU A 14 -16.85 -9.21 3.18
CA GLU A 14 -16.57 -10.64 2.96
C GLU A 14 -16.12 -11.27 4.29
N PRO A 15 -16.64 -12.44 4.68
CA PRO A 15 -16.23 -13.10 5.91
C PRO A 15 -14.72 -13.41 5.90
N ILE A 16 -14.09 -13.32 7.07
CA ILE A 16 -12.67 -13.64 7.27
C ILE A 16 -12.47 -15.12 6.95
N LEU A 17 -11.92 -15.41 5.78
CA LEU A 17 -11.58 -16.79 5.38
C LEU A 17 -10.29 -17.20 6.11
N SER A 18 -10.39 -18.28 6.89
CA SER A 18 -9.25 -18.93 7.53
C SER A 18 -8.20 -19.32 6.47
N HIS A 19 -7.01 -18.73 6.58
CA HIS A 19 -5.75 -19.11 5.95
C HIS A 19 -5.86 -19.79 4.59
N VAL A 20 -6.02 -18.99 3.52
CA VAL A 20 -5.79 -19.48 2.16
C VAL A 20 -4.28 -19.62 1.95
N SER A 21 -3.84 -20.86 2.17
CA SER A 21 -2.62 -21.54 1.73
C SER A 21 -1.58 -20.72 0.95
N GLU A 22 -0.37 -20.72 1.49
CA GLU A 22 0.90 -20.65 0.77
C GLU A 22 0.79 -21.30 -0.63
N ARG A 23 0.62 -20.49 -1.67
CA ARG A 23 0.83 -20.94 -3.05
C ARG A 23 1.98 -20.13 -3.61
N PHE A 24 3.15 -20.76 -3.58
CA PHE A 24 4.31 -20.49 -4.42
C PHE A 24 4.46 -19.02 -4.84
N ARG A 25 4.79 -18.14 -3.89
CA ARG A 25 5.67 -17.04 -4.25
C ARG A 25 6.98 -17.69 -4.62
N GLU A 26 7.31 -17.70 -5.91
CA GLU A 26 8.70 -17.97 -6.31
C GLU A 26 9.58 -17.12 -5.41
N SER A 27 10.53 -17.75 -4.74
CA SER A 27 11.47 -17.04 -3.87
C SER A 27 12.37 -16.21 -4.77
N ILE A 28 11.92 -15.01 -5.14
CA ILE A 28 12.72 -14.11 -5.94
C ILE A 28 13.84 -13.62 -5.02
N VAL A 29 15.07 -14.06 -5.31
CA VAL A 29 16.26 -13.62 -4.58
C VAL A 29 16.34 -12.10 -4.71
N PRO A 30 16.24 -11.34 -3.61
CA PRO A 30 16.32 -9.89 -3.69
C PRO A 30 17.74 -9.49 -4.13
N VAL A 31 17.84 -8.56 -5.07
CA VAL A 31 19.14 -7.94 -5.42
C VAL A 31 19.59 -7.02 -4.29
N GLU A 32 20.90 -6.89 -4.07
CA GLU A 32 21.47 -6.14 -2.94
C GLU A 32 20.97 -4.70 -2.87
N ASP A 33 20.88 -4.02 -4.02
CA ASP A 33 20.36 -2.65 -4.10
C ASP A 33 18.87 -2.56 -3.72
N GLU A 34 18.07 -3.59 -4.00
CA GLU A 34 16.66 -3.66 -3.58
C GLU A 34 16.56 -3.78 -2.06
N ILE A 35 17.40 -4.61 -1.44
CA ILE A 35 17.47 -4.75 0.02
C ILE A 35 17.87 -3.42 0.66
N ARG A 36 18.91 -2.76 0.12
CA ARG A 36 19.37 -1.45 0.60
C ARG A 36 18.28 -0.40 0.49
N TYR A 37 17.63 -0.31 -0.67
CA TYR A 37 16.51 0.62 -0.90
C TYR A 37 15.39 0.39 0.12
N LEU A 38 14.89 -0.84 0.26
CA LEU A 38 13.79 -1.14 1.16
C LEU A 38 14.15 -0.93 2.63
N GLY A 39 15.37 -1.29 3.04
CA GLY A 39 15.86 -1.04 4.39
C GLY A 39 15.97 0.44 4.71
N ASN A 40 16.48 1.24 3.77
CA ASN A 40 16.56 2.69 3.91
C ASN A 40 15.17 3.33 3.94
N ALA A 41 14.27 2.94 3.04
CA ALA A 41 12.89 3.42 3.00
C ALA A 41 12.16 3.08 4.30
N TRP A 42 12.35 1.86 4.82
CA TRP A 42 11.75 1.44 6.09
C TRP A 42 12.16 2.35 7.25
N ASN A 43 13.45 2.65 7.36
CA ASN A 43 14.00 3.50 8.42
C ASN A 43 13.60 4.97 8.24
N TYR A 44 13.67 5.49 7.02
CA TYR A 44 13.35 6.88 6.71
C TYR A 44 11.85 7.17 6.86
N CYS A 45 10.99 6.25 6.43
CA CYS A 45 9.54 6.42 6.41
C CYS A 45 8.83 5.95 7.67
N GLY A 46 9.56 5.66 8.76
CA GLY A 46 9.00 5.14 10.01
C GLY A 46 7.88 6.00 10.61
N TYR A 47 7.96 7.33 10.46
CA TYR A 47 6.88 8.25 10.86
C TYR A 47 5.58 7.95 10.10
N TYR A 48 5.64 7.81 8.78
CA TYR A 48 4.47 7.56 7.93
C TYR A 48 3.88 6.17 8.11
N HIS A 49 4.71 5.16 8.42
CA HIS A 49 4.22 3.86 8.87
C HIS A 49 3.33 3.97 10.10
N LYS A 50 3.81 4.71 11.10
CA LYS A 50 3.06 4.92 12.35
C LYS A 50 1.76 5.68 12.10
N GLU A 51 1.80 6.72 11.27
CA GLU A 51 0.60 7.52 10.95
C GLU A 51 -0.48 6.70 10.23
N LEU A 52 -0.08 5.91 9.22
CA LEU A 52 -1.00 5.03 8.52
C LEU A 52 -1.55 3.94 9.45
N LYS A 53 -0.68 3.35 10.29
CA LYS A 53 -1.07 2.37 11.29
C LYS A 53 -2.11 2.91 12.27
N ASN A 54 -1.82 4.06 12.88
CA ASN A 54 -2.71 4.68 13.85
C ASN A 54 -4.07 5.03 13.24
N CYS A 55 -4.09 5.50 11.98
CA CYS A 55 -5.34 5.79 11.30
C CYS A 55 -6.16 4.52 11.10
N VAL A 56 -5.60 3.50 10.42
CA VAL A 56 -6.35 2.29 10.08
C VAL A 56 -6.80 1.55 11.32
N GLU A 57 -5.90 1.30 12.28
CA GLU A 57 -6.27 0.59 13.51
C GLU A 57 -7.24 1.41 14.37
N GLY A 58 -7.18 2.75 14.32
CA GLY A 58 -8.16 3.62 14.93
C GLY A 58 -9.56 3.46 14.31
N GLU A 59 -9.66 3.45 12.98
CA GLU A 59 -10.92 3.25 12.27
C GLU A 59 -11.50 1.83 12.45
N VAL A 60 -10.63 0.83 12.64
CA VAL A 60 -11.07 -0.53 13.01
C VAL A 60 -11.73 -0.53 14.38
N ILE A 61 -11.16 0.17 15.37
CA ILE A 61 -11.73 0.27 16.71
C ILE A 61 -13.08 0.99 16.71
N THR A 62 -13.26 2.00 15.86
CA THR A 62 -14.53 2.73 15.73
C THR A 62 -15.58 1.96 14.90
N GLY A 63 -15.20 0.86 14.25
CA GLY A 63 -16.07 0.07 13.39
C GLY A 63 -16.42 0.76 12.08
N ASN A 64 -15.56 1.64 11.57
CA ASN A 64 -15.81 2.36 10.33
C ASN A 64 -15.65 1.43 9.11
N GLU A 65 -16.69 1.33 8.28
CA GLU A 65 -16.68 0.53 7.05
C GLU A 65 -15.90 1.20 5.89
N TYR A 66 -15.54 2.49 6.02
CA TYR A 66 -14.90 3.31 4.99
C TYR A 66 -13.44 3.65 5.29
N ILE A 67 -12.70 2.74 5.95
CA ILE A 67 -11.30 2.90 6.38
C ILE A 67 -10.41 3.50 5.29
N TYR A 68 -10.48 2.97 4.05
CA TYR A 68 -9.66 3.47 2.95
C TYR A 68 -9.89 4.95 2.68
N LYS A 69 -11.14 5.42 2.73
CA LYS A 69 -11.48 6.82 2.45
C LYS A 69 -10.88 7.75 3.51
N GLU A 70 -10.98 7.38 4.78
CA GLU A 70 -10.48 8.19 5.90
C GLU A 70 -8.95 8.18 5.97
N CYS A 71 -8.32 7.04 5.71
CA CYS A 71 -6.88 6.86 5.85
C CYS A 71 -6.09 7.03 4.55
N LYS A 72 -6.76 7.40 3.45
CA LYS A 72 -6.13 7.57 2.13
C LYS A 72 -4.94 8.53 2.17
N GLU A 73 -5.08 9.69 2.80
CA GLU A 73 -4.00 10.70 2.83
C GLU A 73 -2.73 10.14 3.49
N LYS A 74 -2.87 9.30 4.52
CA LYS A 74 -1.73 8.67 5.19
C LYS A 74 -1.04 7.62 4.31
N LEU A 75 -1.81 6.94 3.46
CA LEU A 75 -1.24 6.04 2.45
C LEU A 75 -0.47 6.80 1.38
N GLU A 76 -0.99 7.95 0.93
CA GLU A 76 -0.30 8.81 -0.04
C GLU A 76 1.00 9.38 0.55
N ASP A 77 0.98 9.83 1.80
CA ASP A 77 2.17 10.31 2.50
C ASP A 77 3.26 9.24 2.59
N LEU A 78 2.86 8.01 2.96
CA LEU A 78 3.76 6.87 2.99
C LEU A 78 4.31 6.56 1.59
N HIS A 79 3.46 6.61 0.56
CA HIS A 79 3.86 6.37 -0.82
C HIS A 79 4.89 7.38 -1.33
N ASN A 80 4.67 8.66 -1.02
CA ASN A 80 5.58 9.74 -1.39
C ASN A 80 6.95 9.53 -0.73
N CYS A 81 6.96 9.16 0.54
CA CYS A 81 8.18 8.85 1.27
C CYS A 81 8.96 7.69 0.63
N TYR A 82 8.29 6.58 0.32
CA TYR A 82 8.91 5.43 -0.36
C TYR A 82 9.37 5.73 -1.79
N SER A 83 8.87 6.80 -2.39
CA SER A 83 9.27 7.29 -3.71
C SER A 83 10.34 8.38 -3.65
N TRP A 84 10.98 8.60 -2.49
CA TRP A 84 11.99 9.63 -2.24
C TRP A 84 11.57 11.05 -2.65
N ARG A 85 10.25 11.31 -2.64
CA ARG A 85 9.73 12.64 -2.87
C ARG A 85 9.59 13.31 -1.52
N GLU A 86 10.23 14.47 -1.36
CA GLU A 86 9.86 15.35 -0.27
C GLU A 86 8.33 15.59 -0.37
N PRO A 87 7.58 15.51 0.75
CA PRO A 87 6.21 15.97 0.81
C PRO A 87 6.21 17.49 0.62
N SER A 88 6.45 17.93 -0.60
CA SER A 88 6.24 19.31 -0.99
C SER A 88 4.75 19.61 -0.83
N LYS A 89 4.41 20.89 -0.70
CA LYS A 89 3.03 21.37 -0.51
C LYS A 89 2.04 20.93 -1.62
N MET A 90 2.48 20.22 -2.64
CA MET A 90 1.62 19.54 -3.61
C MET A 90 1.09 18.24 -3.01
N LYS A 91 -0.18 18.25 -2.58
CA LYS A 91 -0.95 17.02 -2.37
C LYS A 91 -1.03 16.28 -3.70
N PHE A 92 -0.28 15.20 -3.86
CA PHE A 92 -0.41 14.33 -5.02
C PHE A 92 -1.61 13.40 -4.81
N ASP A 93 -2.81 13.90 -5.08
CA ASP A 93 -4.03 13.11 -4.96
C ASP A 93 -4.00 11.90 -5.91
N ASN A 94 -4.17 10.70 -5.34
CA ASN A 94 -4.16 9.41 -6.05
C ASN A 94 -2.80 9.03 -6.65
N ALA A 95 -1.68 9.49 -6.10
CA ALA A 95 -0.35 9.08 -6.56
C ALA A 95 -0.14 7.58 -6.37
N PHE A 96 -0.50 7.07 -5.19
CA PHE A 96 -0.37 5.65 -4.86
C PHE A 96 -1.02 4.78 -5.93
N ILE A 97 -2.30 4.99 -6.25
CA ILE A 97 -3.01 4.16 -7.23
C ILE A 97 -2.38 4.25 -8.61
N LYS A 98 -2.11 5.47 -9.09
CA LYS A 98 -1.58 5.73 -10.45
C LYS A 98 -0.19 5.15 -10.66
N GLU A 99 0.70 5.32 -9.69
CA GLU A 99 2.09 4.92 -9.85
C GLU A 99 2.36 3.47 -9.49
N THR A 100 1.38 2.80 -8.92
CA THR A 100 1.42 1.35 -8.66
C THR A 100 0.57 0.57 -9.67
N GLU A 101 0.09 1.22 -10.74
CA GLU A 101 -0.64 0.58 -11.85
C GLU A 101 0.17 -0.51 -12.55
N GLU A 102 1.49 -0.44 -12.53
CA GLU A 102 2.36 -1.46 -13.10
C GLU A 102 2.65 -2.63 -12.14
N CYS A 103 2.17 -2.53 -10.90
CA CYS A 103 2.37 -3.47 -9.80
C CYS A 103 1.02 -3.92 -9.18
N LEU A 104 0.00 -4.09 -10.04
CA LEU A 104 -1.41 -4.31 -9.68
C LEU A 104 -1.62 -5.40 -8.63
N LEU A 105 -1.00 -6.57 -8.82
CA LEU A 105 -1.26 -7.72 -7.95
C LEU A 105 -0.88 -7.41 -6.49
N ALA A 106 0.34 -6.92 -6.26
CA ALA A 106 0.80 -6.56 -4.91
C ALA A 106 -0.02 -5.42 -4.32
N ARG A 107 -0.35 -4.40 -5.13
CA ARG A 107 -1.18 -3.26 -4.73
C ARG A 107 -2.57 -3.70 -4.27
N ASP A 108 -3.27 -4.47 -5.10
CA ASP A 108 -4.66 -4.87 -4.84
C ASP A 108 -4.72 -5.85 -3.66
N MET A 109 -3.73 -6.74 -3.52
CA MET A 109 -3.63 -7.61 -2.35
C MET A 109 -3.38 -6.81 -1.07
N PHE A 110 -2.48 -5.81 -1.10
CA PHE A 110 -2.25 -4.94 0.05
C PHE A 110 -3.50 -4.15 0.43
N LEU A 111 -4.17 -3.52 -0.55
CA LEU A 111 -5.41 -2.77 -0.30
C LEU A 111 -6.51 -3.67 0.27
N LYS A 112 -6.64 -4.89 -0.26
CA LYS A 112 -7.58 -5.89 0.27
C LYS A 112 -7.23 -6.27 1.71
N CYS A 113 -5.99 -6.67 1.97
CA CYS A 113 -5.53 -7.09 3.29
C CYS A 113 -5.75 -5.99 4.34
N TYR A 114 -5.25 -4.78 4.05
CA TYR A 114 -5.10 -3.77 5.08
C TYR A 114 -6.34 -2.87 5.25
N PHE A 115 -7.04 -2.53 4.16
CA PHE A 115 -8.19 -1.62 4.23
C PHE A 115 -9.54 -2.30 4.11
N ARG A 116 -9.63 -3.45 3.42
CA ARG A 116 -10.91 -4.18 3.26
C ARG A 116 -11.09 -5.27 4.31
N GLN A 117 -10.05 -6.03 4.60
CA GLN A 117 -10.06 -7.07 5.62
C GLN A 117 -9.64 -6.55 7.00
N ALA A 118 -9.09 -5.34 7.07
CA ALA A 118 -8.63 -4.72 8.31
C ALA A 118 -7.62 -5.58 9.09
N GLU A 119 -6.80 -6.35 8.36
CA GLU A 119 -5.75 -7.17 8.96
C GLU A 119 -4.64 -6.28 9.54
N PRO A 120 -3.97 -6.70 10.63
CA PRO A 120 -2.89 -5.94 11.24
C PRO A 120 -1.75 -5.59 10.27
N TRP A 121 -1.09 -4.45 10.47
CA TRP A 121 0.00 -3.97 9.59
C TRP A 121 1.08 -5.03 9.37
N ASN A 122 1.48 -5.77 10.41
CA ASN A 122 2.51 -6.81 10.31
C ASN A 122 2.10 -7.99 9.42
N VAL A 123 0.80 -8.23 9.21
CA VAL A 123 0.30 -9.25 8.28
C VAL A 123 0.35 -8.73 6.83
N CYS A 124 -0.02 -7.47 6.62
CA CYS A 124 -0.07 -6.87 5.28
C CYS A 124 1.25 -6.24 4.80
N HIS A 125 2.23 -6.07 5.69
CA HIS A 125 3.46 -5.34 5.42
C HIS A 125 4.28 -5.95 4.26
N ASP A 126 4.32 -7.27 4.15
CA ASP A 126 5.03 -7.92 3.05
C ASP A 126 4.41 -7.58 1.69
N LEU A 127 3.09 -7.47 1.62
CA LEU A 127 2.37 -7.05 0.41
C LEU A 127 2.70 -5.59 0.06
N HIS A 128 2.78 -4.71 1.07
CA HIS A 128 3.23 -3.34 0.86
C HIS A 128 4.66 -3.31 0.31
N THR A 129 5.57 -4.09 0.88
CA THR A 129 6.97 -4.17 0.45
C THR A 129 7.08 -4.68 -0.99
N ASP A 130 6.25 -5.65 -1.38
CA ASP A 130 6.26 -6.20 -2.74
C ASP A 130 5.87 -5.18 -3.81
N ILE A 131 5.04 -4.17 -3.48
CA ILE A 131 4.75 -3.05 -4.37
C ILE A 131 6.05 -2.33 -4.73
N TYR A 132 6.87 -2.01 -3.73
CA TYR A 132 8.10 -1.26 -3.92
C TYR A 132 9.24 -2.11 -4.46
N ARG A 133 9.26 -3.43 -4.20
CA ARG A 133 10.11 -4.37 -4.94
C ARG A 133 9.81 -4.31 -6.43
N CYS A 134 8.53 -4.34 -6.79
CA CYS A 134 8.08 -4.24 -8.17
C CYS A 134 8.46 -2.89 -8.80
N LYS A 135 8.18 -1.76 -8.13
CA LYS A 135 8.58 -0.42 -8.61
C LYS A 135 10.10 -0.31 -8.78
N PHE A 136 10.88 -0.77 -7.80
CA PHE A 136 12.35 -0.78 -7.86
C PHE A 136 12.84 -1.55 -9.08
N ARG A 137 12.39 -2.79 -9.28
CA ARG A 137 12.87 -3.62 -10.40
C ARG A 137 12.53 -3.06 -11.77
N LYS A 138 11.45 -2.29 -11.88
CA LYS A 138 11.06 -1.64 -13.13
C LYS A 138 11.85 -0.37 -13.40
N ASN A 139 12.23 0.38 -12.37
CA ASN A 139 13.04 1.59 -12.51
C ASN A 139 14.03 1.76 -11.35
N PRO A 140 15.13 0.97 -11.31
CA PRO A 140 16.07 1.02 -10.18
C PRO A 140 16.67 2.41 -9.97
N SER A 141 16.89 3.16 -11.06
CA SER A 141 17.44 4.52 -11.00
C SER A 141 16.57 5.53 -10.26
N ALA A 142 15.24 5.37 -10.27
CA ALA A 142 14.34 6.26 -9.53
C ALA A 142 14.27 5.94 -8.03
N PHE A 143 14.78 4.78 -7.62
CA PHE A 143 14.71 4.28 -6.24
C PHE A 143 16.10 4.03 -5.63
N ASN A 144 17.16 4.46 -6.31
CA ASN A 144 18.51 4.42 -5.77
C ASN A 144 18.76 5.70 -4.95
N ILE A 145 19.03 5.52 -3.65
CA ILE A 145 19.57 6.59 -2.82
C ILE A 145 21.07 6.61 -3.09
N ASN A 146 21.54 7.65 -3.78
CA ASN A 146 22.97 7.97 -3.81
C ASN A 146 23.37 8.70 -2.53
#